data_AF-A0A8B6BXG4-F1
#
_entry.id   AF-A0A8B6BXG4-F1
#
_cell.length_a   1.000
_cell.length_b   1.000
_cell.length_c   1.000
_cell.angle_alpha   90.00
_cell.angle_beta   90.00
_cell.angle_gamma   90.00
#
_symmetry.space_group_name_H-M   'P 1'
#
loop_
_entity.id
_entity.type
_entity.pdbx_description
1 polymer ?
#
loop_
_entity_poly.entity_id
_entity_poly.type
_entity_poly.pdbx_seq_one_letter_code
_entity_poly.pdbx_strand_id
1 'polypeptide(L)'
;VFTAERRNAEVILKIIEHIENLEEWAKNLGRQTVPGKEFPTELSRKKIEDLLIKMKFGQRSEIKIILQQTFSKFGFYPIPTEFCIIYDEKKDKLMKTRKNMRTEINILKTENNNLTQTVVTLKQNTIPTLKHKQLIGGLEKENADLKQRLNCKICMQRELGVKVLPCNHVFSCRECFEIIPKTSCIICKLVIENTEIFCLP
;
A
#
# COMPACT_ATOMS: atom_id res chain seq x y z
N VAL A 1 -33.28 -45.70 27.34
CA VAL A 1 -33.82 -44.32 27.21
C VAL A 1 -33.38 -43.40 28.36
N PHE A 2 -33.07 -43.91 29.57
CA PHE A 2 -32.66 -43.11 30.75
C PHE A 2 -31.21 -42.58 30.81
N THR A 3 -30.39 -42.66 29.74
CA THR A 3 -28.96 -42.32 29.83
C THR A 3 -28.63 -40.84 29.57
N ALA A 4 -29.44 -40.15 28.74
CA ALA A 4 -29.26 -38.73 28.46
C ALA A 4 -29.77 -37.86 29.63
N GLU A 5 -30.91 -38.23 30.21
CA GLU A 5 -31.50 -37.56 31.37
C GLU A 5 -30.59 -37.64 32.60
N ARG A 6 -29.94 -38.79 32.81
CA ARG A 6 -28.97 -38.97 33.90
C ARG A 6 -27.72 -38.10 33.74
N ARG A 7 -27.19 -37.97 32.51
CA ARG A 7 -26.07 -37.06 32.23
C ARG A 7 -26.46 -35.60 32.41
N ASN A 8 -27.66 -35.22 31.98
CA ASN A 8 -28.17 -33.86 32.18
C ASN A 8 -28.34 -33.56 33.67
N ALA A 9 -28.86 -34.52 34.45
CA ALA A 9 -28.99 -34.39 35.90
C ALA A 9 -27.62 -34.26 36.59
N GLU A 10 -26.61 -35.05 36.21
CA GLU A 10 -25.25 -34.94 36.75
C GLU A 10 -24.60 -33.60 36.42
N VAL A 11 -24.84 -33.05 35.23
CA VAL A 11 -24.35 -31.71 34.85
C VAL A 11 -25.06 -30.63 35.66
N ILE A 12 -26.38 -30.73 35.82
CA ILE A 12 -27.17 -29.79 36.65
C ILE A 12 -26.70 -29.81 38.09
N LEU A 13 -26.47 -30.98 38.68
CA LEU A 13 -25.97 -31.12 40.05
C LEU A 13 -24.57 -30.50 40.23
N LYS A 14 -23.67 -30.69 39.26
CA LYS A 14 -22.35 -30.04 39.27
C LYS A 14 -22.44 -28.52 39.13
N ILE A 15 -23.43 -28.02 38.40
CA ILE A 15 -23.70 -26.58 38.28
C ILE A 15 -24.23 -26.04 39.62
N ILE A 16 -25.15 -26.74 40.27
CA ILE A 16 -25.69 -26.36 41.58
C ILE A 16 -24.57 -26.34 42.63
N GLU A 17 -23.76 -27.40 42.70
CA GLU A 17 -22.60 -27.48 43.60
C GLU A 17 -21.60 -26.35 43.33
N HIS A 18 -21.38 -25.99 42.06
CA HIS A 18 -20.51 -24.87 41.71
C HIS A 18 -21.11 -23.51 42.14
N ILE A 19 -22.43 -23.33 42.03
CA ILE A 19 -23.14 -22.12 42.47
C ILE A 19 -23.08 -22.00 44.00
N GLU A 20 -23.32 -23.08 44.73
CA GLU A 20 -23.23 -23.10 46.21
C GLU A 20 -21.81 -22.78 46.69
N ASN A 21 -20.79 -23.37 46.06
CA ASN A 21 -19.39 -23.04 46.34
C ASN A 21 -19.06 -21.58 46.01
N LEU A 22 -19.67 -21.01 44.97
CA LEU A 22 -19.52 -19.59 44.62
C LEU A 22 -20.21 -18.68 45.64
N GLU A 23 -21.37 -19.08 46.18
CA GLU A 23 -22.05 -18.36 47.27
C GLU A 23 -21.22 -18.36 48.55
N GLU A 24 -20.63 -19.50 48.91
CA GLU A 24 -19.76 -19.62 50.09
C GLU A 24 -18.45 -18.85 49.90
N TRP A 25 -17.86 -18.91 48.70
CA TRP A 25 -16.72 -18.07 48.30
C TRP A 25 -17.05 -16.56 48.35
N ALA A 26 -18.26 -16.16 47.94
CA ALA A 26 -18.73 -14.78 47.98
C ALA A 26 -18.98 -14.28 49.42
N LYS A 27 -19.53 -15.13 50.30
CA LYS A 27 -19.70 -14.85 51.74
C LYS A 27 -18.35 -14.65 52.43
N ASN A 28 -17.35 -15.48 52.12
CA ASN A 28 -15.99 -15.40 52.68
C ASN A 28 -15.22 -14.14 52.24
N LEU A 29 -15.68 -13.43 51.20
CA LEU A 29 -15.14 -12.14 50.76
C LEU A 29 -15.87 -10.93 51.38
N GLY A 30 -16.77 -11.14 52.35
CA GLY A 30 -17.46 -10.06 53.06
C GLY A 30 -18.56 -9.37 52.25
N ARG A 31 -19.16 -10.03 51.26
CA ARG A 31 -20.28 -9.49 50.49
C ARG A 31 -21.61 -9.77 51.18
N GLN A 32 -22.43 -8.73 51.40
CA GLN A 32 -23.85 -8.90 51.71
C GLN A 32 -24.61 -9.17 50.42
N THR A 33 -25.42 -10.24 50.41
CA THR A 33 -26.46 -10.42 49.39
C THR A 33 -27.62 -9.50 49.73
N VAL A 34 -27.81 -8.42 48.97
CA VAL A 34 -29.05 -7.63 49.00
C VAL A 34 -29.87 -7.95 47.74
N PRO A 35 -31.20 -8.16 47.85
CA PRO A 35 -32.02 -8.47 46.69
C PRO A 35 -32.15 -7.25 45.79
N GLY A 36 -31.79 -7.40 44.52
CA GLY A 36 -31.95 -6.36 43.50
C GLY A 36 -30.70 -5.52 43.30
N LYS A 37 -29.77 -6.06 42.50
CA LYS A 37 -28.63 -5.39 41.86
C LYS A 37 -27.48 -4.94 42.78
N GLU A 38 -26.55 -5.86 43.03
CA GLU A 38 -25.11 -5.52 43.12
C GLU A 38 -24.31 -6.56 42.32
N PHE A 39 -23.86 -6.15 41.12
CA PHE A 39 -23.00 -6.98 40.27
C PHE A 39 -21.58 -7.07 40.88
N PRO A 40 -20.84 -8.18 40.68
CA PRO A 40 -19.56 -8.39 41.32
C PRO A 40 -18.53 -7.35 40.87
N THR A 41 -17.84 -6.74 41.85
CA THR A 41 -16.64 -5.90 41.67
C THR A 41 -15.78 -6.42 40.52
N GLU A 42 -15.64 -5.56 39.51
CA GLU A 42 -15.03 -5.78 38.19
C GLU A 42 -14.01 -6.92 38.14
N LEU A 43 -14.46 -8.11 37.70
CA LEU A 43 -13.54 -9.09 37.15
C LEU A 43 -12.87 -8.43 35.94
N SER A 44 -11.59 -8.07 36.09
CA SER A 44 -10.86 -7.45 34.99
C SER A 44 -10.89 -8.37 33.77
N ARG A 45 -10.93 -7.77 32.58
CA ARG A 45 -10.91 -8.48 31.29
C ARG A 45 -9.92 -9.66 31.28
N LYS A 46 -8.72 -9.42 31.82
CA LYS A 46 -7.63 -10.41 31.88
C LYS A 46 -8.00 -11.62 32.75
N LYS A 47 -8.60 -11.40 33.92
CA LYS A 47 -9.04 -12.50 34.81
C LYS A 47 -10.09 -13.38 34.12
N ILE A 48 -11.04 -12.78 33.40
CA ILE A 48 -12.08 -13.52 32.67
C ILE A 48 -11.46 -14.28 31.49
N GLU A 49 -10.59 -13.65 30.70
CA GLU A 49 -9.87 -14.32 29.62
C GLU A 49 -9.08 -15.54 30.14
N ASP A 50 -8.33 -15.38 31.23
CA ASP A 50 -7.50 -16.46 31.80
C ASP A 50 -8.37 -17.62 32.33
N LEU A 51 -9.51 -17.33 32.95
CA LEU A 51 -10.48 -18.35 33.39
C LEU A 51 -11.05 -19.13 32.20
N LEU A 52 -11.52 -18.43 31.16
CA LEU A 52 -12.10 -19.06 29.97
C LEU A 52 -11.07 -19.91 29.22
N ILE A 53 -9.82 -19.46 29.14
CA ILE A 53 -8.70 -20.24 28.57
C ILE A 53 -8.43 -21.49 29.43
N LYS A 54 -8.36 -21.35 30.76
CA LYS A 54 -8.14 -22.48 31.68
C LYS A 54 -9.25 -23.54 31.56
N MET A 55 -10.48 -23.09 31.35
CA MET A 55 -11.65 -23.93 31.10
C MET A 55 -11.70 -24.50 29.68
N LYS A 56 -10.72 -24.18 28.82
CA LYS A 56 -10.60 -24.63 27.42
C LYS A 56 -11.78 -24.24 26.53
N PHE A 57 -12.44 -23.11 26.81
CA PHE A 57 -13.53 -22.60 25.99
C PHE A 57 -13.01 -21.82 24.77
N GLY A 58 -12.89 -22.51 23.63
CA GLY A 58 -12.57 -21.89 22.35
C GLY A 58 -11.13 -21.40 22.21
N GLN A 59 -10.83 -20.76 21.07
CA GLN A 59 -9.52 -20.14 20.87
C GLN A 59 -9.45 -18.77 21.55
N ARG A 60 -8.25 -18.40 22.03
CA ARG A 60 -8.01 -17.12 22.70
C ARG A 60 -8.48 -15.91 21.88
N SER A 61 -8.35 -15.96 20.56
CA SER A 61 -8.83 -14.90 19.67
C SER A 61 -10.36 -14.78 19.65
N GLU A 62 -11.07 -15.90 19.71
CA GLU A 62 -12.54 -15.93 19.71
C GLU A 62 -13.08 -15.40 21.03
N ILE A 63 -12.45 -15.80 22.14
CA ILE A 63 -12.76 -15.27 23.48
C ILE A 63 -12.63 -13.74 23.50
N LYS A 64 -11.51 -13.20 23.00
CA LYS A 64 -11.27 -11.75 22.95
C LYS A 64 -12.34 -11.01 22.16
N ILE A 65 -12.73 -11.54 21.01
CA ILE A 65 -13.74 -10.94 20.14
C ILE A 65 -15.09 -10.90 20.85
N ILE A 66 -15.51 -12.03 21.44
CA ILE A 66 -16.81 -12.13 22.10
C ILE A 66 -16.85 -11.25 23.34
N LEU A 67 -15.81 -11.27 24.19
CA LEU A 67 -15.72 -10.39 25.36
C LEU A 67 -15.79 -8.92 24.97
N GLN A 68 -15.07 -8.53 23.91
CA GLN A 68 -15.11 -7.15 23.42
C GLN A 68 -16.50 -6.77 22.91
N GLN A 69 -17.15 -7.63 22.14
CA GLN A 69 -18.50 -7.38 21.63
C GLN A 69 -19.53 -7.28 22.75
N THR A 70 -19.45 -8.17 23.74
CA THR A 70 -20.36 -8.16 24.89
C THR A 70 -20.15 -6.90 25.73
N PHE A 71 -18.89 -6.53 26.00
CA PHE A 71 -18.57 -5.29 26.70
C PHE A 71 -19.07 -4.05 25.94
N SER A 72 -18.84 -3.99 24.62
CA SER A 72 -19.32 -2.88 23.79
C SER A 72 -20.85 -2.78 23.73
N LYS A 73 -21.57 -3.91 23.88
CA LYS A 73 -23.04 -3.93 23.85
C LYS A 73 -23.68 -3.63 25.20
N PHE A 74 -23.09 -4.12 26.30
CA PHE A 74 -23.73 -4.12 27.61
C PHE A 74 -22.97 -3.27 28.66
N GLY A 75 -21.73 -2.86 28.37
CA GLY A 75 -20.89 -2.07 29.29
C GLY A 75 -20.16 -2.89 30.35
N PHE A 76 -20.34 -4.21 30.38
CA PHE A 76 -19.70 -5.12 31.32
C PHE A 76 -19.33 -6.45 30.64
N TYR A 77 -18.42 -7.19 31.27
CA TYR A 77 -18.04 -8.52 30.80
C TYR A 77 -19.02 -9.58 31.30
N PRO A 78 -19.35 -10.58 30.48
CA PRO A 78 -20.22 -11.67 30.89
C PRO A 78 -19.51 -12.54 31.94
N ILE A 79 -20.27 -13.08 32.88
CA ILE A 79 -19.76 -14.14 33.76
C ILE A 79 -19.50 -15.42 32.93
N PRO A 80 -18.65 -16.36 33.40
CA PRO A 80 -18.25 -17.52 32.60
C PRO A 80 -19.41 -18.35 32.04
N THR A 81 -20.51 -18.51 32.77
CA THR A 81 -21.70 -19.25 32.32
C THR A 81 -22.43 -18.54 31.18
N GLU A 82 -22.67 -17.23 31.32
CA GLU A 82 -23.24 -16.39 30.26
C GLU A 82 -22.35 -16.38 29.00
N PHE A 83 -21.03 -16.34 29.20
CA PHE A 83 -20.07 -16.42 28.09
C PHE A 83 -20.25 -17.72 27.30
N CYS A 84 -20.47 -18.87 27.96
CA CYS A 84 -20.66 -20.15 27.27
C CYS A 84 -21.86 -20.12 26.33
N ILE A 85 -23.00 -19.59 26.80
CA ILE A 85 -24.22 -19.45 26.01
C ILE A 85 -23.97 -18.55 24.79
N ILE A 86 -23.40 -17.36 25.02
CA ILE A 86 -23.07 -16.40 23.96
C ILE A 86 -22.06 -16.99 22.96
N TYR A 87 -21.10 -17.77 23.46
CA TYR A 87 -20.09 -18.42 22.64
C TYR A 87 -20.72 -19.47 21.73
N ASP A 88 -21.59 -20.33 22.25
CA ASP A 88 -22.26 -21.36 21.46
C ASP A 88 -23.16 -20.78 20.37
N GLU A 89 -23.85 -19.67 20.64
CA GLU A 89 -24.65 -18.97 19.63
C GLU A 89 -23.80 -18.34 18.51
N LYS A 90 -22.56 -17.93 18.83
CA LYS A 90 -21.71 -17.15 17.91
C LYS A 90 -20.62 -17.96 17.23
N LYS A 91 -20.24 -19.14 17.76
CA LYS A 91 -19.08 -19.91 17.28
C LYS A 91 -19.17 -20.27 15.80
N ASP A 92 -20.35 -20.66 15.31
CA ASP A 92 -20.53 -21.08 13.91
C ASP A 92 -20.37 -19.90 12.96
N LYS A 93 -20.89 -18.72 13.35
CA LYS A 93 -20.72 -17.48 12.59
C LYS A 93 -19.25 -17.07 12.55
N LEU A 94 -18.55 -17.13 13.70
CA LEU A 94 -17.12 -16.83 13.78
C LEU A 94 -16.28 -17.78 12.92
N MET A 95 -16.58 -19.08 12.95
CA MET A 95 -15.92 -20.10 12.13
C MET A 95 -16.11 -19.84 10.64
N LYS A 96 -17.35 -19.52 10.22
CA LYS A 96 -17.66 -19.18 8.82
C LYS A 96 -16.91 -17.93 8.36
N THR A 97 -16.94 -16.86 9.15
CA THR A 97 -16.24 -15.61 8.82
C THR A 97 -14.73 -15.84 8.72
N ARG A 98 -14.13 -16.61 9.65
CA ARG A 98 -12.71 -16.95 9.60
C ARG A 98 -12.33 -17.75 8.37
N LYS A 99 -13.17 -18.71 7.95
CA LYS A 99 -12.96 -19.49 6.73
C LYS A 99 -12.98 -18.57 5.50
N ASN A 100 -13.95 -17.67 5.42
CA ASN A 100 -14.06 -16.71 4.32
C ASN A 100 -12.83 -15.79 4.25
N MET A 101 -12.42 -15.19 5.38
CA MET A 101 -11.23 -14.35 5.43
C MET A 101 -9.96 -15.11 5.00
N ARG A 102 -9.82 -16.39 5.41
CA ARG A 102 -8.68 -17.21 4.97
C ARG A 102 -8.66 -17.41 3.46
N THR A 103 -9.82 -17.69 2.86
CA THR A 103 -9.93 -17.83 1.40
C THR A 103 -9.56 -16.52 0.70
N GLU A 104 -10.08 -15.40 1.18
CA GLU A 104 -9.81 -14.07 0.62
C GLU A 104 -8.32 -13.70 0.70
N ILE A 105 -7.68 -13.94 1.85
CA ILE A 105 -6.23 -13.75 2.03
C ILE A 105 -5.43 -14.58 1.02
N ASN A 106 -5.83 -15.83 0.75
CA ASN A 106 -5.12 -16.68 -0.20
C ASN A 106 -5.28 -16.19 -1.65
N ILE A 107 -6.45 -15.67 -2.00
CA ILE A 107 -6.70 -15.06 -3.31
C ILE A 107 -5.78 -13.83 -3.48
N LEU A 108 -5.81 -12.90 -2.51
CA LEU A 108 -4.98 -11.69 -2.54
C LEU A 108 -3.47 -12.00 -2.59
N LYS A 109 -3.01 -13.02 -1.87
CA LYS A 109 -1.61 -13.47 -1.95
C LYS A 109 -1.25 -13.95 -3.35
N THR A 110 -2.14 -14.70 -3.99
CA THR A 110 -1.93 -15.21 -5.34
C THR A 110 -1.88 -14.07 -6.35
N GLU A 111 -2.80 -13.12 -6.25
CA GLU A 111 -2.82 -11.91 -7.10
C GLU A 111 -1.55 -11.07 -6.93
N ASN A 112 -1.10 -10.86 -5.69
CA ASN A 112 0.10 -10.08 -5.42
C ASN A 112 1.38 -10.76 -5.97
N ASN A 113 1.47 -12.10 -5.88
CA ASN A 113 2.56 -12.85 -6.50
C ASN A 113 2.56 -12.67 -8.03
N ASN A 114 1.39 -12.74 -8.66
CA ASN A 114 1.26 -12.52 -10.10
C ASN A 114 1.68 -11.10 -10.50
N LEU A 115 1.20 -10.08 -9.78
CA LEU A 115 1.60 -8.68 -10.02
C LEU A 115 3.10 -8.47 -9.84
N THR A 116 3.69 -9.08 -8.80
CA THR A 116 5.14 -9.02 -8.56
C THR A 116 5.90 -9.62 -9.74
N GLN A 117 5.46 -10.77 -10.24
CA GLN A 117 6.04 -11.41 -11.44
C GLN A 117 5.95 -10.48 -12.65
N THR A 118 4.79 -9.85 -12.89
CA THR A 118 4.60 -8.89 -14.00
C THR A 118 5.53 -7.69 -13.90
N VAL A 119 5.66 -7.10 -12.70
CA VAL A 119 6.55 -5.95 -12.47
C VAL A 119 8.02 -6.34 -12.72
N VAL A 120 8.44 -7.54 -12.30
CA VAL A 120 9.80 -8.04 -12.55
C VAL A 120 10.05 -8.16 -14.06
N THR A 121 9.12 -8.74 -14.81
CA THR A 121 9.23 -8.86 -16.28
C THR A 121 9.28 -7.50 -16.96
N LEU A 122 8.45 -6.55 -16.54
CA LEU A 122 8.46 -5.18 -17.09
C LEU A 122 9.76 -4.44 -16.78
N LYS A 123 10.31 -4.61 -15.58
CA LYS A 123 11.62 -4.03 -15.21
C LYS A 123 12.76 -4.62 -16.03
N GLN A 124 12.75 -5.93 -16.30
CA GLN A 124 13.76 -6.56 -17.15
C GLN A 124 13.75 -6.04 -18.59
N ASN A 125 12.57 -5.64 -19.09
CA ASN A 125 12.42 -5.04 -20.43
C ASN A 125 12.72 -3.52 -20.49
N THR A 126 12.89 -2.85 -19.35
CA THR A 126 13.10 -1.39 -19.27
C THR A 126 14.47 -0.98 -18.74
N ILE A 127 15.35 -1.93 -18.44
CA ILE A 127 16.77 -1.61 -18.19
C ILE A 127 17.37 -1.18 -19.54
N PRO A 128 17.85 0.07 -19.69
CA PRO A 128 18.63 0.43 -20.86
C PRO A 128 19.88 -0.43 -20.79
N THR A 129 19.96 -1.44 -21.65
CA THR A 129 21.19 -2.19 -21.82
C THR A 129 22.33 -1.20 -22.11
N LEU A 130 23.57 -1.53 -21.71
CA LEU A 130 24.76 -0.70 -22.02
C LEU A 130 24.79 -0.27 -23.50
N LYS A 131 24.31 -1.13 -24.40
CA LYS A 131 24.11 -0.84 -25.83
C LYS A 131 23.14 0.31 -26.10
N HIS A 132 22.03 0.39 -25.37
CA HIS A 132 21.03 1.45 -25.52
C HIS A 132 21.57 2.80 -25.02
N LYS A 133 22.33 2.81 -23.92
CA LYS A 133 22.99 4.03 -23.42
C LYS A 133 24.06 4.54 -24.40
N GLN A 134 24.83 3.63 -24.99
CA GLN A 134 25.80 3.97 -26.04
C GLN A 134 25.12 4.51 -27.31
N LEU A 135 24.01 3.89 -27.73
CA LEU A 135 23.24 4.35 -28.89
C LEU A 135 22.65 5.75 -28.66
N ILE A 136 22.05 5.99 -27.50
CA ILE A 136 21.50 7.31 -27.12
C ILE A 136 22.61 8.36 -27.13
N GLY A 137 23.75 8.08 -26.49
CA GLY A 137 24.89 9.02 -26.48
C GLY A 137 25.45 9.30 -27.88
N GLY A 138 25.43 8.30 -28.78
CA GLY A 138 25.78 8.48 -30.19
C GLY A 138 24.83 9.43 -30.92
N LEU A 139 23.52 9.20 -30.77
CA LEU A 139 22.48 10.03 -31.38
C LEU A 139 22.45 11.46 -30.83
N GLU A 140 22.66 11.64 -29.52
CA GLU A 140 22.77 12.96 -28.90
C GLU A 140 23.95 13.75 -29.47
N LYS A 141 25.10 13.09 -29.63
CA LYS A 141 26.28 13.71 -30.23
C LYS A 141 26.04 14.09 -31.70
N GLU A 142 25.46 13.19 -32.49
CA GLU A 142 25.14 13.48 -33.89
C GLU A 142 24.16 14.66 -34.01
N ASN A 143 23.12 14.70 -33.19
CA ASN A 143 22.17 15.80 -33.16
C ASN A 143 22.83 17.13 -32.75
N ALA A 144 23.74 17.10 -31.78
CA ALA A 144 24.51 18.28 -31.39
C ALA A 144 25.40 18.79 -32.53
N ASP A 145 26.11 17.88 -33.22
CA ASP A 145 26.95 18.22 -34.38
C ASP A 145 26.11 18.80 -35.53
N LEU A 146 24.94 18.23 -35.81
CA LEU A 146 24.01 18.72 -36.84
C LEU A 146 23.49 20.12 -36.51
N LYS A 147 23.06 20.36 -35.25
CA LYS A 147 22.64 21.70 -34.80
C LYS A 147 23.79 22.70 -34.90
N GLN A 148 25.00 22.31 -34.50
CA GLN A 148 26.16 23.19 -34.60
C GLN A 148 26.47 23.60 -36.04
N ARG A 149 26.24 22.71 -37.03
CA ARG A 149 26.41 23.04 -38.46
C ARG A 149 25.45 24.14 -38.90
N LEU A 150 24.21 24.13 -38.41
CA LEU A 150 23.18 25.11 -38.73
C LEU A 150 23.28 26.42 -37.95
N ASN A 151 24.12 26.51 -36.91
CA ASN A 151 24.31 27.74 -36.15
C ASN A 151 25.23 28.75 -36.86
N CYS A 152 24.93 30.03 -36.69
CA CYS A 152 25.77 31.16 -37.09
C CYS A 152 27.17 31.04 -36.51
N LYS A 153 28.19 31.15 -37.37
CA LYS A 153 29.61 31.00 -36.98
C LYS A 153 30.18 32.23 -36.27
N ILE A 154 29.36 33.26 -36.04
CA ILE A 154 29.74 34.49 -35.35
C ILE A 154 29.20 34.47 -33.92
N CYS A 155 27.88 34.35 -33.73
CA CYS A 155 27.30 34.34 -32.38
C CYS A 155 27.12 32.94 -31.78
N MET A 156 27.11 31.88 -32.60
CA MET A 156 26.83 30.49 -32.19
C MET A 156 25.48 30.28 -31.48
N GLN A 157 24.58 31.27 -31.51
CA GLN A 157 23.31 31.29 -30.79
C GLN A 157 22.09 31.13 -31.71
N ARG A 158 22.14 31.71 -32.90
CA ARG A 158 21.05 31.73 -33.88
C ARG A 158 21.42 30.88 -35.09
N GLU A 159 20.41 30.38 -35.77
CA GLU A 159 20.61 29.63 -37.01
C GLU A 159 21.11 30.53 -38.15
N LEU A 160 21.72 29.91 -39.14
CA LEU A 160 22.15 30.55 -40.37
C LEU A 160 20.93 31.11 -41.12
N GLY A 161 21.07 32.32 -41.67
CA GLY A 161 19.94 32.99 -42.35
C GLY A 161 20.33 33.94 -43.48
N VAL A 162 21.61 33.98 -43.86
CA VAL A 162 22.09 34.82 -44.97
C VAL A 162 22.98 34.00 -45.90
N LYS A 163 22.61 33.99 -47.18
CA LYS A 163 23.41 33.44 -48.29
C LYS A 163 24.06 34.58 -49.05
N VAL A 164 25.38 34.53 -49.26
CA VAL A 164 26.11 35.55 -50.02
C VAL A 164 26.29 35.12 -51.48
N LEU A 165 26.11 36.06 -52.43
CA LEU A 165 26.25 35.83 -53.87
C LEU A 165 27.49 36.55 -54.42
N PRO A 166 28.17 35.97 -55.44
CA PRO A 166 27.78 34.77 -56.19
C PRO A 166 28.29 33.43 -55.61
N CYS A 167 29.06 33.44 -54.52
CA CYS A 167 29.73 32.22 -54.02
C CYS A 167 28.84 31.24 -53.23
N ASN A 168 27.58 31.60 -52.92
CA ASN A 168 26.60 30.78 -52.20
C ASN A 168 27.00 30.31 -50.79
N HIS A 169 28.00 30.93 -50.17
CA HIS A 169 28.38 30.59 -48.80
C HIS A 169 27.35 31.09 -47.80
N VAL A 170 27.12 30.29 -46.76
CA VAL A 170 26.23 30.61 -45.64
C VAL A 170 27.04 30.44 -44.35
N PHE A 171 27.19 31.52 -43.59
CA PHE A 171 28.05 31.50 -42.39
C PHE A 171 27.51 32.32 -41.21
N SER A 172 26.49 33.16 -41.43
CA SER A 172 25.96 34.05 -40.40
C SER A 172 24.43 34.07 -40.34
N CYS A 173 23.91 34.40 -39.15
CA CYS A 173 22.53 34.85 -38.98
C CYS A 173 22.39 36.29 -39.47
N ARG A 174 21.15 36.72 -39.67
CA ARG A 174 20.84 38.06 -40.18
C ARG A 174 21.45 39.18 -39.34
N GLU A 175 21.32 39.10 -38.02
CA GLU A 175 21.76 40.17 -37.11
C GLU A 175 23.29 40.29 -37.10
N CYS A 176 24.00 39.16 -37.15
CA CYS A 176 25.45 39.20 -37.20
C CYS A 176 25.96 39.68 -38.56
N PHE A 177 25.26 39.34 -39.65
CA PHE A 177 25.64 39.80 -40.99
C PHE A 177 25.50 41.31 -41.15
N GLU A 178 24.52 41.92 -40.48
CA GLU A 178 24.29 43.38 -40.53
C GLU A 178 25.44 44.19 -39.89
N ILE A 179 26.18 43.60 -38.95
CA ILE A 179 27.23 44.28 -38.18
C ILE A 179 28.62 44.17 -38.85
N ILE A 180 28.86 43.12 -39.64
CA ILE A 180 30.17 42.87 -40.24
C ILE A 180 30.37 43.64 -41.57
N PRO A 181 31.62 43.93 -41.98
CA PRO A 181 31.90 44.52 -43.28
C PRO A 181 31.41 43.63 -44.43
N LYS A 182 30.51 44.15 -45.28
CA LYS A 182 29.86 43.43 -46.39
C LYS A 182 30.65 43.51 -47.70
N THR A 183 31.97 43.54 -47.63
CA THR A 183 32.85 43.74 -48.80
C THR A 183 33.22 42.43 -49.48
N SER A 184 33.49 41.37 -48.71
CA SER A 184 33.84 40.05 -49.26
C SER A 184 33.39 38.91 -48.35
N CYS A 185 33.17 37.75 -48.96
CA CYS A 185 32.80 36.53 -48.26
C CYS A 185 33.92 36.10 -47.32
N ILE A 186 33.62 35.85 -46.04
CA ILE A 186 34.66 35.47 -45.08
C ILE A 186 35.25 34.08 -45.35
N ILE A 187 34.49 33.22 -46.04
CA ILE A 187 34.87 31.83 -46.35
C ILE A 187 35.82 31.78 -47.55
N CYS A 188 35.44 32.40 -48.68
CA CYS A 188 36.21 32.29 -49.94
C CYS A 188 36.83 33.60 -50.44
N LYS A 189 36.63 34.72 -49.73
CA LYS A 189 37.14 36.06 -50.05
C LYS A 189 36.63 36.68 -51.36
N LEU A 190 35.66 36.07 -52.04
CA LEU A 190 35.00 36.66 -53.21
C LEU A 190 34.19 37.90 -52.81
N VAL A 191 34.16 38.92 -53.67
CA VAL A 191 33.36 40.15 -53.45
C VAL A 191 31.88 39.79 -53.34
N ILE A 192 31.20 40.38 -52.36
CA ILE A 192 29.76 40.17 -52.17
C ILE A 192 29.03 41.17 -53.06
N GLU A 193 28.30 40.64 -54.05
CA GLU A 193 27.48 41.46 -54.95
C GLU A 193 26.06 41.62 -54.42
N ASN A 194 25.51 40.53 -53.86
CA ASN A 194 24.15 40.50 -53.34
C ASN A 194 24.03 39.47 -52.20
N THR A 195 22.94 39.53 -51.44
CA THR A 195 22.63 38.58 -50.37
C THR A 195 21.17 38.18 -50.37
N GLU A 196 20.92 36.90 -50.14
CA GLU A 196 19.57 36.38 -49.94
C GLU A 196 19.37 36.02 -48.47
N ILE A 197 18.33 36.61 -47.87
CA ILE A 197 17.90 36.28 -46.50
C ILE A 197 16.91 35.13 -46.58
N PHE A 198 17.11 34.11 -45.76
CA PHE A 198 16.20 32.98 -45.65
C PHE A 198 16.00 32.60 -44.18
N CYS A 199 14.85 32.04 -43.87
CA CYS A 199 14.57 31.42 -42.59
C CYS A 199 14.47 29.91 -42.82
N LEU A 200 15.24 29.14 -42.06
CA LEU A 200 15.01 27.70 -41.99
C LEU A 200 13.67 27.47 -41.26
N PRO A 201 12.84 26.53 -41.73
CA PRO A 201 11.53 26.23 -41.15
C PRO A 201 11.62 25.55 -39.78
#